data_AF-A0A8J7ZZF3-F1
#
_entry.id   AF-A0A8J7ZZF3-F1
#
_cell.length_a   1.000
_cell.length_b   1.000
_cell.length_c   1.000
_cell.angle_alpha   90.00
_cell.angle_beta   90.00
_cell.angle_gamma   90.00
#
_symmetry.space_group_name_H-M   'P 1'
#
loop_
_entity.id
_entity.type
_entity.pdbx_description
1 polymer ?
#
loop_
_entity_poly.entity_id
_entity_poly.type
_entity_poly.pdbx_seq_one_letter_code
_entity_poly.pdbx_strand_id
1 'polypeptide(L)'
;MSQSDHASHPLTVRLEKPSYVELVFSLVLVWGFGDALSTLFAAQFAGPGLEANPWIRTLLIHEPLLVIALKMAVVLYVGVVLLECRNVVERVPLWRAWLLTVVALGAVVVLGNTYVGLAAAAA
;
A
#
# COMPACT_ATOMS: atom_id res chain seq x y z
N MET A 1 -32.70 -26.60 -38.92
CA MET A 1 -32.20 -25.30 -38.42
C MET A 1 -32.27 -25.35 -36.90
N SER A 2 -31.14 -25.60 -36.23
CA SER A 2 -31.04 -25.65 -34.76
C SER A 2 -30.33 -24.40 -34.31
N GLN A 3 -31.07 -23.46 -33.72
CA GLN A 3 -30.55 -22.20 -33.20
C GLN A 3 -29.90 -22.51 -31.85
N SER A 4 -28.58 -22.53 -31.82
CA SER A 4 -27.80 -22.62 -30.59
C SER A 4 -27.80 -21.25 -29.92
N ASP A 5 -28.66 -21.09 -28.90
CA ASP A 5 -28.64 -19.96 -27.99
C ASP A 5 -27.32 -19.95 -27.22
N HIS A 6 -26.35 -19.18 -27.72
CA HIS A 6 -25.20 -18.76 -26.94
C HIS A 6 -25.68 -17.79 -25.86
N ALA A 7 -25.93 -18.31 -24.67
CA ALA A 7 -26.13 -17.52 -23.47
C ALA A 7 -24.82 -16.78 -23.14
N SER A 8 -24.67 -15.57 -23.69
CA SER A 8 -23.67 -14.60 -23.25
C SER A 8 -24.05 -14.21 -21.82
N HIS A 9 -23.41 -14.81 -20.81
CA HIS A 9 -23.50 -14.32 -19.43
C HIS A 9 -22.93 -12.90 -19.41
N PRO A 10 -23.74 -11.84 -19.23
CA PRO A 10 -23.18 -10.51 -19.04
C PRO A 10 -22.44 -10.56 -17.70
N LEU A 11 -21.12 -10.41 -17.75
CA LEU A 11 -20.30 -10.20 -16.57
C LEU A 11 -20.72 -8.86 -15.95
N THR A 12 -21.69 -8.91 -15.05
CA THR A 12 -22.14 -7.76 -14.26
C THR A 12 -21.11 -7.52 -13.16
N VAL A 13 -20.11 -6.68 -13.45
CA VAL A 13 -19.16 -6.19 -12.45
C VAL A 13 -19.89 -5.21 -11.54
N ARG A 14 -20.33 -5.67 -10.37
CA ARG A 14 -20.98 -4.82 -9.36
C ARG A 14 -19.88 -4.16 -8.51
N LEU A 15 -19.60 -2.89 -8.79
CA LEU A 15 -18.68 -2.07 -8.00
C LEU A 15 -19.30 -1.75 -6.64
N GLU A 16 -19.01 -2.59 -5.64
CA GLU A 16 -19.35 -2.33 -4.26
C GLU A 16 -18.36 -1.35 -3.63
N LYS A 17 -18.86 -0.40 -2.84
CA LYS A 17 -17.98 0.58 -2.17
C LYS A 17 -17.23 -0.14 -1.05
N PRO A 18 -15.91 0.04 -0.93
CA PRO A 18 -15.14 -0.66 0.09
C PRO A 18 -15.60 -0.27 1.49
N SER A 19 -15.57 -1.26 2.39
CA SER A 19 -15.91 -1.07 3.79
C SER A 19 -14.80 -0.31 4.52
N TYR A 20 -15.10 0.27 5.70
CA TYR A 20 -14.09 0.97 6.51
C TYR A 20 -12.92 0.04 6.86
N VAL A 21 -13.23 -1.18 7.28
CA VAL A 21 -12.25 -2.19 7.69
C VAL A 21 -11.38 -2.61 6.50
N GLU A 22 -11.97 -2.81 5.32
CA GLU A 22 -11.21 -3.09 4.09
C GLU A 22 -10.24 -1.97 3.73
N LEU A 23 -10.66 -0.70 3.87
CA LEU A 23 -9.80 0.45 3.59
C LEU A 23 -8.65 0.57 4.59
N VAL A 24 -8.91 0.36 5.89
CA VAL A 24 -7.85 0.33 6.91
C VAL A 24 -6.90 -0.84 6.69
N PHE A 25 -7.42 -2.02 6.37
CA PHE A 25 -6.59 -3.18 6.04
C PHE A 25 -5.74 -2.94 4.79
N SER A 26 -6.32 -2.34 3.75
CA SER A 26 -5.59 -1.95 2.53
C SER A 26 -4.48 -0.94 2.84
N LEU A 27 -4.74 0.02 3.74
CA LEU A 27 -3.73 0.98 4.21
C LEU A 27 -2.57 0.25 4.89
N VAL A 28 -2.85 -0.70 5.78
CA VAL A 28 -1.82 -1.50 6.46
C VAL A 28 -0.99 -2.33 5.47
N LEU A 29 -1.64 -2.98 4.51
CA LEU A 29 -0.93 -3.75 3.50
C LEU A 29 -0.06 -2.89 2.59
N VAL A 30 -0.56 -1.74 2.13
CA VAL A 30 0.16 -0.89 1.18
C VAL A 30 1.28 -0.12 1.87
N TRP A 31 0.95 0.65 2.92
CA TRP A 31 1.93 1.50 3.61
C TRP A 31 2.81 0.77 4.62
N GLY A 32 2.35 -0.36 5.16
CA GLY A 32 3.16 -1.20 6.04
C GLY A 32 3.99 -2.16 5.20
N PHE A 33 3.35 -3.18 4.66
CA PHE A 33 4.04 -4.31 4.05
C PHE A 33 4.65 -3.96 2.68
N GLY A 34 3.85 -3.41 1.78
CA GLY A 34 4.28 -3.05 0.43
C GLY A 34 5.39 -2.00 0.44
N ASP A 35 5.22 -0.93 1.20
CA ASP A 35 6.22 0.13 1.29
C ASP A 35 7.52 -0.37 1.93
N ALA A 36 7.46 -1.16 3.01
CA ALA A 36 8.65 -1.72 3.64
C ALA A 36 9.45 -2.62 2.70
N LEU A 37 8.79 -3.58 2.04
CA LEU A 37 9.47 -4.50 1.13
C LEU A 37 10.01 -3.80 -0.11
N SER A 38 9.22 -2.91 -0.70
CA SER A 38 9.67 -2.15 -1.88
C SER A 38 10.82 -1.20 -1.56
N THR A 39 10.83 -0.57 -0.38
CA THR A 39 11.95 0.26 0.09
C THR A 39 13.23 -0.57 0.22
N LEU A 40 13.14 -1.74 0.85
CA LEU A 40 14.31 -2.62 0.98
C LEU A 40 14.79 -3.15 -0.36
N PHE A 41 13.86 -3.54 -1.23
CA PHE A 41 14.20 -3.99 -2.58
C PHE A 41 14.90 -2.88 -3.36
N ALA A 42 14.38 -1.65 -3.36
CA ALA A 42 15.02 -0.51 -3.99
C ALA A 42 16.42 -0.25 -3.42
N ALA A 43 16.55 -0.24 -2.09
CA ALA A 43 17.82 -0.02 -1.41
C ALA A 43 18.85 -1.12 -1.68
N GLN A 44 18.42 -2.38 -1.86
CA GLN A 44 19.28 -3.51 -2.16
C GLN A 44 19.98 -3.37 -3.51
N PHE A 45 19.28 -2.85 -4.53
CA PHE A 45 19.82 -2.74 -5.90
C PHE A 45 20.36 -1.34 -6.24
N ALA A 46 19.68 -0.28 -5.79
CA ALA A 46 20.03 1.11 -6.09
C ALA A 46 20.85 1.79 -4.97
N GLY A 47 21.02 1.12 -3.83
CA GLY A 47 21.63 1.67 -2.62
C GLY A 47 20.68 2.57 -1.81
N PRO A 48 21.04 2.88 -0.55
CA PRO A 48 20.20 3.68 0.35
C PRO A 48 20.21 5.18 0.04
N GLY A 49 21.08 5.66 -0.87
CA GLY A 49 21.26 7.08 -1.17
C GLY A 49 20.03 7.75 -1.78
N LEU A 50 19.15 6.98 -2.40
CA LEU A 50 17.89 7.46 -3.00
C LEU A 50 16.75 7.62 -1.99
N GLU A 51 16.91 7.11 -0.76
CA GLU A 51 15.90 7.29 0.29
C GLU A 51 15.91 8.75 0.77
N ALA A 52 14.75 9.41 0.63
CA ALA A 52 14.57 10.82 0.97
C ALA A 52 14.49 11.03 2.49
N ASN A 53 13.95 10.07 3.23
CA ASN A 53 13.84 10.17 4.67
C ASN A 53 15.19 9.88 5.34
N PRO A 54 15.84 10.88 6.00
CA PRO A 54 17.17 10.71 6.54
C PRO A 54 17.23 9.61 7.62
N TRP A 55 16.16 9.39 8.37
CA TRP A 55 16.09 8.36 9.41
C TRP A 55 15.99 6.96 8.83
N ILE A 56 15.13 6.76 7.83
CA ILE A 56 15.03 5.48 7.12
C ILE A 56 16.32 5.19 6.37
N ARG A 57 16.94 6.19 5.74
CA ARG A 57 18.25 6.05 5.11
C ARG A 57 19.33 5.59 6.09
N THR A 58 19.36 6.20 7.27
CA THR A 58 20.30 5.82 8.34
C THR A 58 20.06 4.37 8.77
N LEU A 59 18.80 3.99 8.91
CA LEU A 59 18.43 2.63 9.30
C LEU A 59 18.77 1.60 8.21
N LEU A 60 18.58 1.93 6.93
CA LEU A 60 18.99 1.09 5.81
C LEU A 60 20.50 0.83 5.78
N ILE A 61 21.31 1.83 6.17
CA ILE A 61 22.78 1.73 6.20
C ILE A 61 23.25 0.81 7.33
N HIS A 62 22.62 0.90 8.51
CA HIS A 62 23.10 0.21 9.71
C HIS A 62 22.34 -1.09 10.02
N GLU A 63 21.02 -1.07 9.94
CA GLU A 63 20.12 -2.15 10.39
C GLU A 63 18.92 -2.29 9.43
N PRO A 64 19.13 -2.76 8.18
CA PRO A 64 18.12 -2.73 7.12
C PRO A 64 16.83 -3.50 7.47
N LEU A 65 16.94 -4.64 8.16
CA LEU A 65 15.75 -5.41 8.57
C LEU A 65 14.87 -4.65 9.57
N LEU A 66 15.46 -3.73 10.34
CA LEU A 66 14.73 -2.90 11.30
C LEU A 66 13.81 -1.90 10.58
N VAL A 67 14.06 -1.58 9.30
CA VAL A 67 13.14 -0.77 8.47
C VAL A 67 11.80 -1.48 8.31
N ILE A 68 11.78 -2.80 8.09
CA ILE A 68 10.53 -3.57 8.02
C ILE A 68 9.80 -3.46 9.35
N ALA A 69 10.50 -3.77 10.45
CA ALA A 69 9.91 -3.77 11.78
C ALA A 69 9.32 -2.40 12.12
N LEU A 70 10.07 -1.32 11.86
CA LEU A 70 9.64 0.05 12.14
C LEU A 70 8.45 0.47 11.29
N LYS A 71 8.53 0.31 9.95
CA LYS A 71 7.44 0.70 9.05
C LYS A 71 6.17 -0.10 9.35
N MET A 72 6.29 -1.40 9.58
CA MET A 72 5.16 -2.25 9.98
C MET A 72 4.58 -1.81 11.32
N ALA A 73 5.40 -1.58 12.35
CA ALA A 73 4.92 -1.19 13.68
C ALA A 73 4.16 0.14 13.64
N VAL A 74 4.70 1.14 12.94
CA VAL A 74 4.05 2.45 12.80
C VAL A 74 2.69 2.32 12.10
N VAL A 75 2.63 1.60 10.97
CA VAL A 75 1.40 1.50 10.20
C VAL A 75 0.37 0.58 10.88
N LEU A 76 0.81 -0.49 11.56
CA LEU A 76 -0.09 -1.31 12.40
C LEU A 76 -0.69 -0.48 13.53
N TYR A 77 0.11 0.35 14.20
CA TYR A 77 -0.39 1.26 15.21
C TYR A 77 -1.43 2.22 14.63
N VAL A 78 -1.16 2.83 13.47
CA VAL A 78 -2.15 3.66 12.76
C VAL A 78 -3.42 2.87 12.43
N GLY A 79 -3.29 1.63 11.96
CA GLY A 79 -4.42 0.76 11.67
C GLY A 79 -5.28 0.48 12.89
N VAL A 80 -4.66 0.14 14.03
CA VAL A 80 -5.37 -0.05 15.31
C VAL A 80 -6.08 1.23 15.72
N VAL A 81 -5.39 2.38 15.71
CA VAL A 81 -5.99 3.67 16.07
C VAL A 81 -7.18 4.01 15.17
N LEU A 82 -7.10 3.74 13.86
CA LEU A 82 -8.20 3.95 12.93
C LEU A 82 -9.40 3.04 13.27
N LEU A 83 -9.16 1.76 13.55
CA LEU A 83 -10.23 0.83 13.94
C LEU A 83 -10.90 1.24 15.26
N GLU A 84 -10.13 1.58 16.28
CA GLU A 84 -10.65 2.03 17.58
C GLU A 84 -11.41 3.37 17.46
N CYS A 85 -10.91 4.28 16.63
CA CYS A 85 -11.54 5.59 16.38
C CYS A 85 -12.58 5.58 15.25
N ARG A 86 -13.04 4.40 14.78
CA ARG A 86 -13.96 4.28 13.64
C ARG A 86 -15.17 5.21 13.73
N ASN A 87 -15.82 5.27 14.90
CA ASN A 87 -16.99 6.11 15.14
C ASN A 87 -16.70 7.61 14.96
N VAL A 88 -15.46 8.05 15.18
CA VAL A 88 -15.03 9.43 14.91
C VAL A 88 -14.78 9.63 13.43
N VAL A 89 -14.05 8.73 12.78
CA VAL A 89 -13.66 8.86 11.38
C VAL A 89 -14.88 8.80 10.44
N GLU A 90 -15.83 7.89 10.70
CA GLU A 90 -17.03 7.76 9.85
C GLU A 90 -17.97 8.98 9.92
N ARG A 91 -17.83 9.85 10.93
CA ARG A 91 -18.56 11.13 11.03
C ARG A 91 -17.99 12.23 10.13
N VAL A 92 -16.75 12.09 9.68
CA VAL A 92 -16.12 13.09 8.81
C VAL A 92 -16.63 12.89 7.37
N PRO A 93 -17.15 13.94 6.72
CA PRO A 93 -17.57 13.82 5.32
C PRO A 93 -16.37 13.39 4.45
N LEU A 94 -16.64 12.58 3.43
CA LEU A 94 -15.64 12.10 2.46
C LEU A 94 -14.53 11.20 3.03
N TRP A 95 -14.65 10.67 4.26
CA TRP A 95 -13.65 9.77 4.84
C TRP A 95 -13.26 8.61 3.91
N ARG A 96 -14.21 8.05 3.15
CA ARG A 96 -13.95 6.97 2.17
C ARG A 96 -13.01 7.42 1.07
N ALA A 97 -13.32 8.57 0.45
CA ALA A 97 -12.51 9.12 -0.62
C ALA A 97 -11.10 9.44 -0.10
N TRP A 98 -11.01 10.01 1.10
CA TRP A 98 -9.73 10.28 1.75
C TRP A 98 -8.90 9.02 1.96
N LEU A 99 -9.45 7.98 2.59
CA LEU A 99 -8.72 6.72 2.81
C LEU A 99 -8.32 6.06 1.49
N LEU A 100 -9.21 6.07 0.49
CA LEU A 100 -8.89 5.57 -0.86
C LEU A 100 -7.73 6.34 -1.49
N THR A 101 -7.72 7.67 -1.40
CA THR A 101 -6.62 8.50 -1.90
C THR A 101 -5.32 8.18 -1.18
N VAL A 102 -5.35 8.06 0.15
CA VAL A 102 -4.15 7.70 0.94
C VAL A 102 -3.61 6.33 0.53
N VAL A 103 -4.48 5.33 0.36
CA VAL A 103 -4.09 4.00 -0.13
C VAL A 103 -3.49 4.08 -1.54
N ALA A 104 -4.13 4.83 -2.45
CA ALA A 104 -3.64 4.99 -3.82
C ALA A 104 -2.26 5.67 -3.88
N LEU A 105 -2.03 6.69 -3.06
CA LEU A 105 -0.72 7.33 -2.94
C LEU A 105 0.34 6.36 -2.43
N GLY A 106 -0.01 5.53 -1.44
CA GLY A 106 0.89 4.46 -0.97
C GLY A 106 1.23 3.48 -2.09
N ALA A 107 0.25 3.09 -2.91
CA ALA A 107 0.49 2.19 -4.03
C ALA A 107 1.44 2.80 -5.06
N VAL A 108 1.32 4.11 -5.34
CA VAL A 108 2.26 4.84 -6.21
C VAL A 108 3.68 4.81 -5.63
N VAL A 109 3.85 5.00 -4.32
CA VAL A 109 5.15 4.91 -3.64
C VAL A 109 5.74 3.50 -3.79
N VAL A 110 4.96 2.47 -3.52
CA VAL A 110 5.39 1.06 -3.66
C VAL A 110 5.83 0.75 -5.08
N LEU A 111 5.05 1.18 -6.08
CA LEU A 111 5.40 1.00 -7.49
C LEU A 111 6.66 1.77 -7.86
N GLY A 112 6.84 3.00 -7.37
CA GLY A 112 8.04 3.80 -7.59
C GLY A 112 9.30 3.14 -7.05
N ASN A 113 9.24 2.68 -5.78
CA ASN A 113 10.35 1.95 -5.16
C ASN A 113 10.69 0.67 -5.94
N THR A 114 9.65 -0.10 -6.31
CA THR A 114 9.83 -1.33 -7.09
C THR A 114 10.45 -1.04 -8.45
N TYR A 115 10.00 0.01 -9.13
CA TYR A 115 10.56 0.45 -10.41
C TYR A 115 12.04 0.82 -10.26
N VAL A 116 12.40 1.61 -9.25
CA VAL A 116 13.81 1.98 -8.99
C VAL A 116 14.67 0.74 -8.75
N GLY A 117 14.19 -0.21 -7.95
CA GLY A 117 14.91 -1.46 -7.71
C GLY A 117 15.07 -2.31 -8.98
N LEU A 118 14.02 -2.43 -9.80
CA LEU A 118 14.07 -3.14 -11.08
C LEU A 118 15.00 -2.46 -12.09
N ALA A 119 14.95 -1.13 -12.18
CA ALA A 119 15.80 -0.36 -13.08
C ALA A 119 17.27 -0.49 -12.70
N ALA A 120 17.59 -0.47 -11.40
CA ALA A 120 18.95 -0.68 -10.92
C ALA A 120 19.42 -2.14 -11.08
N ALA A 121 18.53 -3.13 -10.90
CA ALA A 121 18.86 -4.54 -11.10
C ALA A 121 19.12 -4.91 -12.57
N ALA A 122 18.62 -4.11 -13.51
CA ALA A 122 18.78 -4.30 -14.95
C ALA A 122 19.96 -3.51 -15.55
N ALA A 123 20.63 -2.67 -14.76
CA ALA A 123 21.78 -1.85 -15.16
C ALA A 123 23.11 -2.58 -14.94
#